data_AF-A0A1F9GJV0-F1
#
_entry.id   AF-A0A1F9GJV0-F1
#
_cell.length_a   1.000
_cell.length_b   1.000
_cell.length_c   1.000
_cell.angle_alpha   90.00
_cell.angle_beta   90.00
_cell.angle_gamma   90.00
#
_symmetry.space_group_name_H-M   'P 1'
#
loop_
_entity.id
_entity.type
_entity.pdbx_description
1 polymer ?
#
loop_
_entity_poly.entity_id
_entity_poly.type
_entity_poly.pdbx_seq_one_letter_code
_entity_poly.pdbx_strand_id
1 'polypeptide(L)' 'MGQTQLATKIDEDVKDAIETICKERGLKMNRFIEDALIDKLEELEDLKDIQSLRKEPIRPLSEILKDLKASGKI' A
#
# COMPACT_ATOMS: atom_id res chain seq x y z
N MET A 1 -17.38 1.80 -12.15
CA MET A 1 -17.15 1.90 -10.70
C MET A 1 -17.55 3.31 -10.27
N GLY A 2 -18.29 3.45 -9.16
CA GLY A 2 -18.85 4.75 -8.75
C GLY A 2 -17.80 5.66 -8.10
N GLN A 3 -17.97 6.97 -8.24
CA GLN A 3 -17.19 7.96 -7.50
C GLN A 3 -17.95 8.36 -6.24
N THR A 4 -17.26 8.41 -5.11
CA THR A 4 -17.79 8.87 -3.82
C THR A 4 -17.00 10.09 -3.35
N GLN A 5 -17.66 11.00 -2.63
CA GLN A 5 -17.03 12.21 -2.14
C GLN A 5 -16.38 11.97 -0.77
N LEU A 6 -15.11 12.34 -0.63
CA LEU A 6 -14.40 12.42 0.65
C LEU A 6 -14.33 13.88 1.08
N ALA A 7 -15.02 14.23 2.18
CA ALA A 7 -14.97 15.56 2.78
C ALA A 7 -14.20 15.47 4.10
N THR A 8 -13.06 16.15 4.19
CA THR A 8 -12.24 16.21 5.40
C THR A 8 -11.65 17.61 5.59
N LYS A 9 -11.33 17.96 6.84
CA LYS A 9 -10.58 19.16 7.15
C LYS A 9 -9.09 18.81 7.14
N ILE A 10 -8.32 19.61 6.42
CA ILE A 10 -6.85 19.53 6.39
C ILE A 10 -6.28 20.84 6.87
N ASP A 11 -5.04 20.79 7.33
CA ASP A 11 -4.28 21.98 7.69
C ASP A 11 -4.08 22.90 6.47
N GLU A 12 -4.06 24.21 6.71
CA GLU A 12 -3.96 25.22 5.66
C GLU A 12 -2.62 25.14 4.93
N ASP A 13 -1.52 24.97 5.66
CA ASP A 13 -0.18 24.88 5.08
C ASP A 13 -0.04 23.64 4.20
N VAL A 14 -0.66 22.53 4.61
CA VAL A 14 -0.67 21.29 3.83
C VAL A 14 -1.46 21.47 2.54
N LYS A 15 -2.61 22.16 2.59
CA LYS A 15 -3.40 22.44 1.40
C LYS A 15 -2.62 23.27 0.39
N ASP A 16 -1.95 24.33 0.85
CA ASP A 16 -1.18 25.24 0.00
C ASP A 16 0.03 24.54 -0.63
N ALA A 17 0.70 23.67 0.13
CA ALA A 17 1.79 22.84 -0.38
C ALA A 17 1.32 21.90 -1.50
N ILE A 18 0.20 21.21 -1.30
CA ILE A 18 -0.34 20.30 -2.33
C ILE A 18 -0.79 21.10 -3.56
N GLU A 19 -1.42 22.26 -3.38
CA GLU A 19 -1.84 23.12 -4.50
C GLU A 19 -0.64 23.57 -5.35
N THR A 20 0.44 23.98 -4.71
CA THR A 20 1.66 24.42 -5.39
C THR A 20 2.28 23.28 -6.20
N ILE A 21 2.47 22.11 -5.58
CA ILE A 21 3.06 20.94 -6.24
C ILE A 21 2.17 20.46 -7.40
N CYS A 22 0.85 20.44 -7.21
CA CYS A 22 -0.07 20.01 -8.26
C CYS A 22 -0.07 20.98 -9.45
N LYS A 23 -0.01 22.29 -9.20
CA LYS A 23 0.08 23.32 -10.25
C LYS A 23 1.39 23.19 -11.04
N GLU A 24 2.52 23.07 -10.36
CA GLU A 24 3.85 22.95 -10.99
C GLU A 24 3.98 21.70 -11.86
N ARG A 25 3.39 20.59 -11.42
CA ARG A 25 3.49 19.29 -12.11
C ARG A 25 2.34 18.99 -13.07
N GLY A 26 1.37 19.90 -13.19
CA GLY A 26 0.18 19.70 -14.03
C GLY A 26 -0.73 18.55 -13.56
N LEU A 27 -0.75 18.28 -12.25
CA LEU A 27 -1.51 17.18 -11.66
C LEU A 27 -2.89 17.64 -11.18
N LYS A 28 -3.87 16.74 -11.26
CA LYS A 28 -5.17 16.96 -10.62
C LYS A 28 -5.07 16.62 -9.14
N MET A 29 -5.40 17.60 -8.31
CA MET A 29 -5.43 17.49 -6.84
C MET A 29 -6.11 16.21 -6.35
N ASN A 30 -7.32 15.91 -6.83
CA ASN A 30 -8.07 14.73 -6.42
C ASN A 30 -7.32 13.43 -6.73
N ARG A 31 -6.65 13.36 -7.89
CA ARG A 31 -5.90 12.17 -8.29
C ARG A 31 -4.65 12.01 -7.42
N PHE A 32 -3.94 13.11 -7.16
CA PHE A 32 -2.79 13.11 -6.27
C PHE A 32 -3.15 12.62 -4.86
N ILE A 33 -4.27 13.11 -4.30
CA ILE A 33 -4.75 12.67 -2.98
C ILE A 33 -5.17 11.20 -3.01
N GLU A 34 -5.87 10.76 -4.06
CA GLU A 34 -6.26 9.36 -4.22
C GLU A 34 -5.04 8.43 -4.27
N ASP A 35 -4.05 8.76 -5.10
CA ASP A 35 -2.81 7.98 -5.23
C ASP A 35 -2.06 7.94 -3.88
N ALA A 36 -1.92 9.07 -3.19
CA ALA A 36 -1.26 9.13 -1.88
C ALA A 36 -2.00 8.31 -0.79
N LEU A 37 -3.34 8.26 -0.85
CA LEU A 37 -4.13 7.43 0.06
C LEU A 37 -3.96 5.94 -0.24
N ILE A 38 -3.91 5.55 -1.51
CA ILE A 38 -3.67 4.16 -1.93
C ILE A 38 -2.30 3.72 -1.44
N ASP A 39 -1.25 4.49 -1.75
CA ASP A 39 0.12 4.20 -1.33
C ASP A 39 0.20 3.97 0.19
N LYS A 40 -0.49 4.83 0.98
CA LYS A 40 -0.47 4.70 2.43
C LYS A 40 -1.27 3.50 2.94
N LEU A 41 -2.36 3.13 2.28
CA LEU A 41 -3.14 1.95 2.63
C LEU A 41 -2.35 0.67 2.36
N GLU A 42 -1.66 0.60 1.22
CA GLU A 42 -0.79 -0.52 0.85
C GLU A 42 0.35 -0.69 1.87
N GLU A 43 1.02 0.41 2.26
CA GLU A 43 2.07 0.36 3.30
C GLU A 43 1.54 -0.19 4.64
N LEU A 44 0.31 0.18 5.02
CA LEU A 44 -0.31 -0.31 6.25
C LEU A 44 -0.70 -1.79 6.16
N GLU A 45 -1.05 -2.28 4.96
CA GLU A 45 -1.32 -3.69 4.71
C GLU A 45 -0.03 -4.51 4.80
N ASP A 46 1.05 -4.07 4.14
CA ASP A 46 2.37 -4.69 4.21
C ASP A 46 2.85 -4.85 5.67
N LEU A 47 2.67 -3.81 6.50
CA LEU A 47 3.03 -3.87 7.91
C LEU A 47 2.25 -4.94 8.68
N LYS A 48 0.97 -5.17 8.34
CA LYS A 48 0.17 -6.24 8.95
C LYS A 48 0.61 -7.62 8.48
N ASP A 49 0.96 -7.74 7.21
CA ASP A 49 1.45 -8.99 6.64
C ASP A 49 2.78 -9.40 7.28
N ILE A 50 3.72 -8.46 7.44
CA ILE A 50 4.97 -8.71 8.17
C ILE A 50 4.70 -9.18 9.60
N GLN A 51 3.74 -8.58 10.31
CA GLN A 51 3.38 -9.02 11.66
C GLN A 51 2.79 -10.43 11.68
N SER A 52 2.03 -10.79 10.64
CA SER A 52 1.45 -12.12 10.50
C SER A 52 2.53 -13.16 10.18
N LEU A 53 3.39 -12.89 9.21
CA LEU A 53 4.54 -13.73 8.84
C LEU A 53 5.47 -13.98 10.02
N ARG A 54 5.72 -12.98 10.87
CA ARG A 54 6.54 -13.16 12.09
C ARG A 54 5.93 -14.13 13.11
N LYS A 55 4.62 -14.34 13.07
CA LYS A 55 3.90 -15.28 13.94
C LYS A 55 3.79 -16.67 13.32
N GLU A 56 4.17 -16.83 12.05
CA GLU A 56 4.11 -18.13 11.40
C GLU A 56 5.15 -19.09 11.99
N PRO A 57 4.78 -20.37 12.17
CA PRO A 57 5.72 -21.38 12.61
C PRO A 57 6.78 -21.63 11.54
N ILE A 58 8.04 -21.71 11.95
CA ILE A 58 9.13 -22.08 11.05
C ILE A 58 8.96 -23.57 10.68
N ARG A 59 8.89 -23.86 9.38
CA ARG A 59 8.83 -25.22 8.85
C ARG A 59 10.10 -25.57 8.08
N PRO A 60 10.60 -26.82 8.16
CA PRO A 60 11.72 -27.27 7.34
C PRO A 60 11.39 -27.19 5.84
N LEU A 61 12.34 -26.74 5.02
CA LEU A 61 12.19 -26.68 3.57
C LEU A 61 11.80 -28.03 2.96
N SER A 62 12.28 -29.13 3.52
CA SER A 62 11.94 -30.49 3.07
C SER A 62 10.46 -30.85 3.23
N GLU A 63 9.74 -30.27 4.19
CA GLU A 63 8.30 -30.47 4.36
C GLU A 63 7.52 -29.66 3.32
N ILE A 64 7.92 -28.40 3.11
CA ILE A 64 7.32 -27.52 2.11
C ILE A 64 7.46 -28.10 0.69
N LEU A 65 8.64 -28.68 0.35
CA LEU A 65 8.87 -29.31 -0.95
C LEU A 65 8.02 -30.57 -1.18
N LYS A 66 7.70 -31.33 -0.12
CA LYS A 66 6.78 -32.47 -0.19
C LYS A 66 5.36 -32.01 -0.50
N ASP A 67 4.89 -30.95 0.18
CA ASP A 67 3.54 -30.39 -0.01
C ASP A 67 3.35 -29.82 -1.42
N LEU A 68 4.37 -29.13 -1.94
CA LEU A 68 4.34 -28.52 -3.27
C LEU A 68 4.50 -29.53 -4.42
N LYS A 69 4.70 -30.83 -4.13
CA LYS A 69 4.99 -31.89 -5.12
C LYS A 69 6.13 -31.53 -6.08
N ALA A 70 7.01 -30.62 -5.69
CA ALA A 70 8.12 -30.16 -6.49
C ALA A 70 9.33 -31.05 -6.19
N SER A 71 9.74 -31.88 -7.16
CA SER A 71 11.02 -32.58 -7.08
C SER A 71 12.12 -31.55 -7.30
N GLY A 72 12.91 -31.24 -6.27
CA GLY A 72 13.93 -30.19 -6.24
C GLY A 72 14.98 -30.27 -7.34
N LYS A 73 14.62 -29.82 -8.55
CA LYS A 73 15.53 -29.34 -9.58
C LYS A 73 15.23 -27.86 -9.76
N ILE A 74 16.07 -27.04 -9.15
CA ILE A 74 16.30 -25.66 -9.58
C ILE A 74 17.32 -25.74 -10.72
#